data_AF-U2RKS5-F1
#
_entry.id   AF-U2RKS5-F1
#
_cell.length_a   1.000
_cell.length_b   1.000
_cell.length_c   1.000
_cell.angle_alpha   90.00
_cell.angle_beta   90.00
_cell.angle_gamma   90.00
#
_symmetry.space_group_name_H-M   'P 1'
#
loop_
_entity.id
_entity.type
_entity.pdbx_description
1 polymer ?
#
loop_
_entity_poly.entity_id
_entity_poly.type
_entity_poly.pdbx_seq_one_letter_code
_entity_poly.pdbx_strand_id
1 'polypeptide(L)'
;MASAFPRRGFSRSRSRLPSAVLASLAIVLACVGGPVPAAVADPVDPQTPVLDTGVSLEDGLKVGAAVTVDQQAVHDRAQAALRALRIRMYNDPSLPFEGSLGHSETLKDYAAKAGYDSAEAYADAFTWSQELEMIAIQRAAENSITGMSHDRTAGSSTFTAAQRSGTTSNGEIITEYRDIDSAIDGAGPGSWSGEYDSLKANDGRYSGPEVAGHLHTLLDPGYTCYGFTSAGVSMGEAGLAQTCSSATDRPSASSGTYLVPVAIPADRAADVAYGSDSLDVGRSGRLTATVSYLNATDLPVIVDSYGSSDEKVVTVAPDGTMRAVGPGTATITMVSNGVTLTHRVTVDGASPVGTPSPTPSETSSPAPMPPPTLAPPAGGTSPAAPSASAPAAADTASATSAKGSTLSKPLARTVLKGGVTLLSTGLLIRGVTLGLARLRRP
;
A
#
# COMPACT_ATOMS: atom_id res chain seq x y z
N MET A 1 27.12 8.37 60.27
CA MET A 1 26.90 9.38 61.34
C MET A 1 26.49 10.68 60.67
N ALA A 2 25.42 11.27 61.17
CA ALA A 2 24.73 12.44 60.63
C ALA A 2 25.51 13.76 60.78
N SER A 3 25.22 14.74 59.93
CA SER A 3 25.21 16.22 60.13
C SER A 3 25.02 16.91 58.77
N ALA A 4 24.37 18.05 58.52
CA ALA A 4 23.26 18.82 59.08
C ALA A 4 23.11 20.12 58.22
N PHE A 5 21.90 20.43 57.71
CA PHE A 5 21.30 21.76 57.39
C PHE A 5 21.95 22.75 56.37
N PRO A 6 21.26 23.81 55.87
CA PRO A 6 19.83 24.19 55.97
C PRO A 6 19.12 24.63 54.65
N ARG A 7 17.78 24.71 54.71
CA ARG A 7 16.89 25.49 53.81
C ARG A 7 16.77 26.95 54.30
N ARG A 8 16.64 27.93 53.36
CA ARG A 8 15.55 28.95 53.26
C ARG A 8 15.96 30.14 52.35
N GLY A 9 15.02 30.65 51.55
CA GLY A 9 15.09 32.02 51.02
C GLY A 9 14.30 32.26 49.72
N PHE A 10 13.00 32.56 49.84
CA PHE A 10 12.18 33.13 48.75
C PHE A 10 12.54 34.62 48.56
N SER A 11 12.66 35.10 47.32
CA SER A 11 12.50 36.53 47.00
C SER A 11 11.91 36.70 45.59
N ARG A 12 10.77 37.39 45.52
CA ARG A 12 10.13 37.87 44.29
C ARG A 12 10.76 39.20 43.88
N SER A 13 11.06 39.37 42.61
CA SER A 13 11.29 40.69 42.00
C SER A 13 10.55 40.77 40.66
N ARG A 14 9.79 41.86 40.49
CA ARG A 14 9.02 42.24 39.30
C ARG A 14 9.85 43.22 38.47
N SER A 15 9.85 43.07 37.14
CA SER A 15 10.21 44.13 36.17
C SER A 15 9.52 43.81 34.84
N ARG A 16 8.39 44.45 34.53
CA ARG A 16 8.21 45.66 33.67
C ARG A 16 8.60 45.45 32.19
N LEU A 17 7.55 45.41 31.36
CA LEU A 17 7.53 45.56 29.89
C LEU A 17 7.96 46.99 29.45
N PRO A 18 8.30 47.16 28.17
CA PRO A 18 7.48 48.06 27.34
C PRO A 18 7.08 47.50 25.96
N SER A 19 5.95 48.04 25.47
CA SER A 19 5.22 47.73 24.24
C SER A 19 5.74 48.47 22.99
N ALA A 20 5.52 47.90 21.79
CA ALA A 20 5.30 48.62 20.52
C ALA A 20 4.54 47.68 19.53
N VAL A 21 3.21 47.80 19.39
CA VAL A 21 2.40 48.55 18.39
C VAL A 21 2.02 47.73 17.14
N LEU A 22 0.70 47.66 16.92
CA LEU A 22 -0.07 46.97 15.88
C LEU A 22 0.11 47.53 14.46
N ALA A 23 -0.14 46.69 13.45
CA ALA A 23 -0.85 47.11 12.24
C ALA A 23 -1.65 45.95 11.62
N SER A 24 -2.98 46.07 11.71
CA SER A 24 -3.98 45.24 11.04
C SER A 24 -4.07 45.60 9.55
N LEU A 25 -4.31 44.61 8.68
CA LEU A 25 -4.80 44.86 7.33
C LEU A 25 -5.88 43.84 6.97
N ALA A 26 -7.13 44.25 7.15
CA ALA A 26 -8.29 43.64 6.51
C ALA A 26 -8.48 44.33 5.16
N ILE A 27 -8.36 43.57 4.05
CA ILE A 27 -8.76 44.03 2.73
C ILE A 27 -10.12 43.44 2.43
N VAL A 28 -11.13 44.30 2.45
CA VAL A 28 -12.43 44.07 1.80
C VAL A 28 -12.23 44.29 0.30
N LEU A 29 -12.46 43.26 -0.50
CA LEU A 29 -12.60 43.39 -1.95
C LEU A 29 -13.97 42.87 -2.36
N ALA A 30 -14.90 43.80 -2.57
CA ALA A 30 -16.15 43.54 -3.28
C ALA A 30 -15.86 43.65 -4.79
N CYS A 31 -16.04 42.56 -5.52
CA CYS A 31 -16.17 42.56 -6.98
C CYS A 31 -17.35 41.65 -7.35
N VAL A 32 -18.24 42.24 -8.14
CA VAL A 32 -19.50 41.70 -8.65
C VAL A 32 -19.24 40.52 -9.57
N GLY A 33 -19.82 39.35 -9.28
CA GLY A 33 -19.85 38.19 -10.16
C GLY A 33 -21.28 37.67 -10.28
N GLY A 34 -21.87 37.73 -11.48
CA GLY A 34 -23.14 37.07 -11.78
C GLY A 34 -23.02 35.54 -11.67
N PRO A 35 -24.14 34.80 -11.68
CA PRO A 35 -24.10 33.33 -11.63
C PRO A 35 -23.35 32.80 -12.85
N VAL A 36 -22.16 32.24 -12.60
CA VAL A 36 -21.45 31.40 -13.57
C VAL A 36 -22.34 30.18 -13.79
N PRO A 37 -22.71 29.81 -15.03
CA PRO A 37 -23.43 28.57 -15.26
C PRO A 37 -22.58 27.44 -14.69
N ALA A 38 -23.19 26.59 -13.87
CA ALA A 38 -22.55 25.41 -13.31
C ALA A 38 -21.88 24.65 -14.46
N ALA A 39 -20.55 24.72 -14.52
CA ALA A 39 -19.78 23.77 -15.29
C ALA A 39 -20.14 22.41 -14.69
N VAL A 40 -20.75 21.56 -15.51
CA VAL A 40 -20.86 20.14 -15.22
C VAL A 40 -19.43 19.69 -15.00
N ALA A 41 -19.05 19.49 -13.76
CA ALA A 41 -17.77 18.89 -13.43
C ALA A 41 -17.84 17.47 -14.01
N ASP A 42 -16.97 17.18 -14.97
CA ASP A 42 -16.64 15.79 -15.29
C ASP A 42 -16.20 15.12 -13.98
N PRO A 43 -16.87 14.07 -13.49
CA PRO A 43 -16.40 13.37 -12.32
C PRO A 43 -15.45 12.28 -12.81
N VAL A 44 -14.15 12.56 -12.82
CA VAL A 44 -13.15 11.50 -12.78
C VAL A 44 -12.22 11.79 -11.62
N ASP A 45 -12.67 11.42 -10.43
CA ASP A 45 -11.80 11.09 -9.32
C ASP A 45 -10.81 10.01 -9.81
N PRO A 46 -9.48 10.25 -9.81
CA PRO A 46 -8.53 9.21 -10.14
C PRO A 46 -8.59 8.17 -9.02
N GLN A 47 -9.36 7.10 -9.26
CA GLN A 47 -9.41 5.93 -8.41
C GLN A 47 -7.99 5.54 -8.01
N THR A 48 -7.74 5.40 -6.72
CA THR A 48 -6.46 4.92 -6.19
C THR A 48 -6.04 3.67 -6.97
N PRO A 49 -4.88 3.68 -7.65
CA PRO A 49 -4.51 2.58 -8.52
C PRO A 49 -4.32 1.29 -7.71
N VAL A 50 -4.69 0.16 -8.32
CA VAL A 50 -4.45 -1.15 -7.73
C VAL A 50 -2.99 -1.54 -7.97
N LEU A 51 -2.27 -1.91 -6.91
CA LEU A 51 -0.94 -2.49 -6.99
C LEU A 51 -1.03 -4.01 -6.86
N ASP A 52 -0.84 -4.71 -7.97
CA ASP A 52 -0.71 -6.17 -7.98
C ASP A 52 0.70 -6.54 -7.50
N THR A 53 0.78 -7.11 -6.30
CA THR A 53 2.05 -7.52 -5.67
C THR A 53 2.64 -8.78 -6.28
N GLY A 54 1.92 -9.50 -7.16
CA GLY A 54 2.37 -10.80 -7.65
C GLY A 54 2.19 -11.94 -6.63
N VAL A 55 1.87 -11.63 -5.37
CA VAL A 55 1.66 -12.61 -4.31
C VAL A 55 0.31 -13.29 -4.50
N SER A 56 0.29 -14.61 -4.33
CA SER A 56 -0.95 -15.37 -4.38
C SER A 56 -1.85 -15.01 -3.19
N LEU A 57 -3.12 -14.72 -3.48
CA LEU A 57 -4.13 -14.45 -2.47
C LEU A 57 -4.74 -15.75 -1.94
N GLU A 58 -5.20 -15.71 -0.70
CA GLU A 58 -6.05 -16.75 -0.13
C GLU A 58 -7.42 -16.79 -0.83
N ASP A 59 -8.14 -17.89 -0.67
CA ASP A 59 -9.56 -17.94 -1.03
C ASP A 59 -10.35 -16.99 -0.14
N GLY A 60 -11.30 -16.25 -0.70
CA GLY A 60 -12.07 -15.29 0.07
C GLY A 60 -12.53 -14.08 -0.73
N LEU A 61 -13.17 -13.14 -0.05
CA LEU A 61 -13.58 -11.87 -0.64
C LEU A 61 -12.35 -10.99 -0.85
N LYS A 62 -12.15 -10.46 -2.07
CA LYS A 62 -11.00 -9.62 -2.38
C LYS A 62 -11.31 -8.15 -2.16
N VAL A 63 -10.53 -7.52 -1.30
CA VAL A 63 -10.65 -6.11 -0.91
C VAL A 63 -9.35 -5.37 -1.19
N GLY A 64 -9.39 -4.04 -1.25
CA GLY A 64 -8.22 -3.19 -1.40
C GLY A 64 -7.77 -2.61 -0.06
N ALA A 65 -6.57 -2.95 0.39
CA ALA A 65 -5.92 -2.28 1.51
C ALA A 65 -5.09 -1.10 1.01
N ALA A 66 -5.32 0.09 1.54
CA ALA A 66 -4.59 1.29 1.11
C ALA A 66 -3.19 1.33 1.73
N VAL A 67 -2.17 1.39 0.87
CA VAL A 67 -0.76 1.51 1.27
C VAL A 67 -0.09 2.65 0.54
N THR A 68 0.81 3.36 1.21
CA THR A 68 1.66 4.38 0.60
C THR A 68 3.10 3.93 0.67
N VAL A 69 3.75 3.79 -0.49
CA VAL A 69 5.12 3.26 -0.60
C VAL A 69 6.03 4.22 -1.38
N ASP A 70 7.32 4.13 -1.12
CA ASP A 70 8.40 4.73 -1.92
C ASP A 70 9.57 3.74 -1.93
N GLN A 71 9.52 2.76 -2.83
CA GLN A 71 10.42 1.60 -2.77
C GLN A 71 11.86 1.95 -3.13
N GLN A 72 12.08 2.99 -3.94
CA GLN A 72 13.42 3.48 -4.20
C GLN A 72 14.04 4.09 -2.93
N ALA A 73 13.29 4.94 -2.22
CA ALA A 73 13.78 5.50 -0.96
C ALA A 73 13.96 4.44 0.12
N VAL A 74 13.05 3.47 0.23
CA VAL A 74 13.16 2.35 1.18
C VAL A 74 14.38 1.50 0.87
N HIS A 75 14.61 1.15 -0.39
CA HIS A 75 15.77 0.38 -0.83
C HIS A 75 17.08 1.04 -0.40
N ASP A 76 17.29 2.31 -0.78
CA ASP A 76 18.55 3.00 -0.52
C ASP A 76 18.84 3.13 0.98
N ARG A 77 17.79 3.41 1.77
CA ARG A 77 17.87 3.54 3.23
C ARG A 77 18.09 2.19 3.91
N ALA A 78 17.33 1.16 3.54
CA ALA A 78 17.46 -0.18 4.10
C ALA A 78 18.85 -0.77 3.83
N GLN A 79 19.37 -0.61 2.60
CA GLN A 79 20.72 -1.06 2.27
C GLN A 79 21.78 -0.39 3.15
N ALA A 80 21.69 0.94 3.31
CA ALA A 80 22.63 1.69 4.14
C ALA A 80 22.51 1.30 5.63
N ALA A 81 21.29 1.21 6.17
CA ALA A 81 21.01 0.90 7.56
C ALA A 81 21.44 -0.54 7.92
N LEU A 82 21.09 -1.54 7.09
CA LEU A 82 21.47 -2.94 7.33
C LEU A 82 22.98 -3.11 7.27
N ARG A 83 23.64 -2.49 6.29
CA ARG A 83 25.10 -2.50 6.18
C ARG A 83 25.74 -1.90 7.43
N ALA A 84 25.27 -0.74 7.88
CA ALA A 84 25.77 -0.08 9.08
C ALA A 84 25.58 -0.96 10.34
N LEU A 85 24.38 -1.51 10.52
CA LEU A 85 24.06 -2.45 11.61
C LEU A 85 25.02 -3.65 11.61
N ARG A 86 25.17 -4.32 10.46
CA ARG A 86 26.08 -5.47 10.33
C ARG A 86 27.52 -5.12 10.66
N ILE A 87 28.05 -3.97 10.19
CA ILE A 87 29.40 -3.52 10.53
C ILE A 87 29.56 -3.29 12.04
N ARG A 88 28.59 -2.61 12.68
CA ARG A 88 28.67 -2.35 14.12
C ARG A 88 28.63 -3.65 14.92
N MET A 89 27.69 -4.54 14.62
CA MET A 89 27.53 -5.81 15.35
C MET A 89 28.70 -6.77 15.09
N TYR A 90 29.27 -6.78 13.88
CA TYR A 90 30.47 -7.56 13.57
C TYR A 90 31.67 -7.09 14.40
N ASN A 91 31.79 -5.79 14.65
CA ASN A 91 32.88 -5.23 15.44
C ASN A 91 32.63 -5.23 16.96
N ASP A 92 31.48 -5.71 17.42
CA ASP A 92 31.21 -5.90 18.85
C ASP A 92 31.87 -7.19 19.34
N PRO A 93 32.90 -7.12 20.20
CA PRO A 93 33.61 -8.30 20.70
C PRO A 93 32.80 -9.10 21.74
N SER A 94 31.59 -8.65 22.08
CA SER A 94 30.77 -9.21 23.16
C SER A 94 29.45 -9.80 22.69
N LEU A 95 29.20 -9.85 21.38
CA LEU A 95 27.98 -10.38 20.80
C LEU A 95 28.19 -11.83 20.34
N PRO A 96 27.80 -12.85 21.13
CA PRO A 96 27.80 -14.23 20.68
C PRO A 96 26.78 -14.44 19.55
N PHE A 97 27.00 -15.48 18.73
CA PHE A 97 26.07 -15.82 17.65
C PHE A 97 26.01 -17.32 17.40
N GLU A 98 24.79 -17.86 17.29
CA GLU A 98 24.51 -19.25 16.96
C GLU A 98 23.53 -19.33 15.80
N GLY A 99 23.93 -19.98 14.72
CA GLY A 99 23.06 -20.24 13.56
C GLY A 99 23.33 -21.62 12.97
N SER A 100 23.05 -21.79 11.68
CA SER A 100 23.21 -23.08 10.99
C SER A 100 24.65 -23.64 11.02
N LEU A 101 25.66 -22.79 11.18
CA LEU A 101 27.07 -23.17 11.29
C LEU A 101 27.52 -23.45 12.74
N GLY A 102 26.58 -23.52 13.68
CA GLY A 102 26.81 -23.72 15.11
C GLY A 102 27.12 -22.43 15.87
N HIS A 103 27.46 -22.58 17.15
CA HIS A 103 27.72 -21.47 18.05
C HIS A 103 29.12 -20.86 17.86
N SER A 104 29.25 -19.55 18.07
CA SER A 104 30.51 -18.81 18.16
C SER A 104 30.43 -17.76 19.26
N GLU A 105 31.55 -17.58 19.96
CA GLU A 105 31.69 -16.58 21.04
C GLU A 105 31.49 -15.13 20.55
N THR A 106 31.74 -14.89 19.26
CA THR A 106 31.46 -13.60 18.62
C THR A 106 30.79 -13.76 17.25
N LEU A 107 29.98 -12.77 16.85
CA LEU A 107 29.43 -12.69 15.49
C LEU A 107 30.53 -12.64 14.43
N LYS A 108 31.66 -11.98 14.73
CA LYS A 108 32.84 -11.96 13.87
C LYS A 108 33.37 -13.37 13.58
N ASP A 109 33.51 -14.20 14.61
CA ASP A 109 33.97 -15.58 14.45
C ASP A 109 32.95 -16.43 13.68
N TYR A 110 31.66 -16.19 13.90
CA TYR A 110 30.59 -16.83 13.11
C TYR A 110 30.66 -16.42 11.63
N ALA A 111 30.82 -15.13 11.34
CA ALA A 111 30.96 -14.62 9.97
C ALA A 111 32.21 -15.18 9.28
N ALA A 112 33.33 -15.35 10.01
CA ALA A 112 34.52 -16.02 9.51
C ALA A 112 34.26 -17.49 9.14
N LYS A 113 33.47 -18.23 9.93
CA LYS A 113 33.03 -19.60 9.58
C LYS A 113 32.16 -19.62 8.32
N ALA A 114 31.36 -18.58 8.11
CA ALA A 114 30.57 -18.40 6.89
C ALA A 114 31.41 -17.95 5.67
N GLY A 115 32.71 -17.68 5.85
CA GLY A 115 33.65 -17.36 4.78
C GLY A 115 33.94 -15.87 4.58
N TYR A 116 33.51 -15.00 5.50
CA TYR A 116 33.78 -13.56 5.43
C TYR A 116 34.97 -13.17 6.31
N ASP A 117 36.00 -12.58 5.71
CA ASP A 117 37.26 -12.21 6.37
C ASP A 117 37.33 -10.74 6.82
N SER A 118 36.31 -9.95 6.50
CA SER A 118 36.20 -8.52 6.81
C SER A 118 34.77 -8.12 7.16
N ALA A 119 34.64 -7.04 7.92
CA ALA A 119 33.33 -6.47 8.28
C ALA A 119 32.55 -6.03 7.04
N GLU A 120 33.26 -5.45 6.07
CA GLU A 120 32.71 -4.97 4.80
C GLU A 120 32.20 -6.13 3.95
N ALA A 121 33.00 -7.19 3.76
CA ALA A 121 32.56 -8.35 2.98
C ALA A 121 31.30 -9.00 3.59
N TYR A 122 31.24 -9.12 4.91
CA TYR A 122 30.06 -9.64 5.62
C TYR A 122 28.84 -8.69 5.52
N ALA A 123 29.07 -7.39 5.72
CA ALA A 123 27.98 -6.41 5.68
C ALA A 123 27.40 -6.22 4.28
N ASP A 124 28.22 -6.36 3.23
CA ASP A 124 27.82 -6.27 1.82
C ASP A 124 27.29 -7.60 1.26
N ALA A 125 27.33 -8.69 2.04
CA ALA A 125 26.87 -10.01 1.63
C ALA A 125 25.35 -10.16 1.73
N PHE A 126 24.63 -9.35 0.96
CA PHE A 126 23.22 -9.54 0.68
C PHE A 126 22.83 -8.89 -0.64
N THR A 127 21.67 -9.25 -1.18
CA THR A 127 21.16 -8.68 -2.42
C THR A 127 19.68 -8.36 -2.29
N TRP A 128 19.25 -7.27 -2.94
CA TRP A 128 17.84 -6.95 -3.01
C TRP A 128 17.07 -7.91 -3.91
N SER A 129 15.92 -8.36 -3.44
CA SER A 129 14.94 -9.13 -4.21
C SER A 129 13.64 -8.36 -4.32
N GLN A 130 13.32 -7.95 -5.55
CA GLN A 130 12.04 -7.29 -5.85
C GLN A 130 10.84 -8.21 -5.51
N GLU A 131 11.00 -9.53 -5.62
CA GLU A 131 9.95 -10.48 -5.27
C GLU A 131 9.69 -10.56 -3.76
N LEU A 132 10.75 -10.50 -2.95
CA LEU A 132 10.63 -10.39 -1.48
C LEU A 132 10.10 -9.02 -1.08
N GLU A 133 10.45 -7.95 -1.80
CA GLU A 133 9.91 -6.60 -1.58
C GLU A 133 8.39 -6.59 -1.77
N MET A 134 7.92 -7.22 -2.85
CA MET A 134 6.49 -7.28 -3.11
C MET A 134 5.75 -8.20 -2.12
N ILE A 135 6.41 -9.24 -1.59
CA ILE A 135 5.89 -9.98 -0.43
C ILE A 135 5.78 -9.05 0.78
N ALA A 136 6.82 -8.25 1.08
CA ALA A 136 6.78 -7.30 2.18
C ALA A 136 5.66 -6.25 2.01
N ILE A 137 5.43 -5.73 0.79
CA ILE A 137 4.29 -4.82 0.50
C ILE A 137 2.95 -5.50 0.75
N GLN A 138 2.78 -6.75 0.29
CA GLN A 138 1.57 -7.54 0.53
C GLN A 138 1.33 -7.73 2.03
N ARG A 139 2.39 -8.04 2.77
CA ARG A 139 2.31 -8.27 4.22
C ARG A 139 2.01 -6.99 4.99
N ALA A 140 2.60 -5.86 4.61
CA ALA A 140 2.24 -4.57 5.20
C ALA A 140 0.76 -4.20 4.94
N ALA A 141 0.23 -4.53 3.76
CA ALA A 141 -1.18 -4.35 3.44
C ALA A 141 -2.09 -5.26 4.30
N GLU A 142 -1.74 -6.52 4.50
CA GLU A 142 -2.45 -7.46 5.37
C GLU A 142 -2.39 -7.03 6.84
N ASN A 143 -1.22 -6.59 7.31
CA ASN A 143 -0.99 -6.09 8.67
C ASN A 143 -1.78 -4.81 8.97
N SER A 144 -2.10 -4.00 7.95
CA SER A 144 -3.02 -2.86 8.13
C SER A 144 -4.45 -3.28 8.52
N ILE A 145 -4.81 -4.54 8.26
CA ILE A 145 -6.12 -5.14 8.58
C ILE A 145 -6.01 -5.96 9.87
N THR A 146 -5.01 -6.85 9.97
CA THR A 146 -4.85 -7.78 11.10
C THR A 146 -4.22 -7.16 12.34
N GLY A 147 -3.51 -6.03 12.19
CA GLY A 147 -2.50 -5.60 13.17
C GLY A 147 -1.19 -6.38 13.01
N MET A 148 -0.23 -6.18 13.93
CA MET A 148 1.07 -6.89 14.00
C MET A 148 0.87 -8.41 14.18
N SER A 149 0.59 -9.11 13.08
CA SER A 149 0.25 -10.52 13.09
C SER A 149 1.17 -11.27 12.13
N HIS A 150 1.62 -12.44 12.55
CA HIS A 150 2.30 -13.40 11.68
C HIS A 150 1.33 -14.29 10.89
N ASP A 151 0.03 -13.94 10.90
CA ASP A 151 -1.01 -14.55 10.09
C ASP A 151 -1.43 -13.61 8.95
N ARG A 152 -1.90 -14.20 7.85
CA ARG A 152 -2.59 -13.51 6.77
C ARG A 152 -4.04 -13.23 7.16
N THR A 153 -4.72 -12.43 6.36
CA THR A 153 -6.06 -11.92 6.67
C THR A 153 -7.15 -12.98 6.71
N ALA A 154 -7.00 -14.12 6.01
CA ALA A 154 -7.93 -15.25 6.16
C ALA A 154 -7.43 -16.31 7.16
N GLY A 155 -6.34 -16.04 7.88
CA GLY A 155 -5.85 -16.83 9.02
C GLY A 155 -4.80 -17.89 8.68
N SER A 156 -4.34 -18.00 7.43
CA SER A 156 -3.15 -18.82 7.14
C SER A 156 -1.88 -18.16 7.67
N SER A 157 -0.81 -18.95 7.82
CA SER A 157 0.49 -18.42 8.22
C SER A 157 1.05 -17.46 7.16
N THR A 158 1.72 -16.39 7.58
CA THR A 158 2.47 -15.47 6.72
C THR A 158 3.40 -16.18 5.72
N PHE A 159 4.03 -17.29 6.12
CA PHE A 159 4.97 -18.02 5.25
C PHE A 159 4.30 -18.71 4.05
N THR A 160 2.97 -18.68 3.96
CA THR A 160 2.23 -19.06 2.74
C THR A 160 2.20 -17.95 1.69
N ALA A 161 2.64 -16.73 2.03
CA ALA A 161 2.82 -15.63 1.08
C ALA A 161 3.94 -15.99 0.09
N ALA A 162 3.49 -16.38 -1.10
CA ALA A 162 4.34 -16.79 -2.20
C ALA A 162 4.03 -15.95 -3.43
N GLN A 163 5.09 -15.48 -4.09
CA GLN A 163 4.99 -14.97 -5.45
C GLN A 163 4.41 -16.05 -6.37
N ARG A 164 3.64 -15.64 -7.37
CA ARG A 164 3.13 -16.56 -8.41
C ARG A 164 4.24 -17.27 -9.20
N SER A 165 5.46 -16.74 -9.18
CA SER A 165 6.67 -17.38 -9.73
C SER A 165 7.22 -18.52 -8.85
N GLY A 166 6.74 -18.64 -7.60
CA GLY A 166 7.15 -19.65 -6.64
C GLY A 166 8.09 -19.17 -5.54
N THR A 167 8.54 -17.91 -5.57
CA THR A 167 9.40 -17.36 -4.52
C THR A 167 8.63 -17.17 -3.22
N THR A 168 9.23 -17.64 -2.12
CA THR A 168 8.70 -17.54 -0.77
C THR A 168 9.72 -16.90 0.16
N SER A 169 9.25 -16.23 1.20
CA SER A 169 10.10 -15.81 2.31
C SER A 169 10.32 -16.95 3.29
N ASN A 170 11.53 -17.10 3.84
CA ASN A 170 11.81 -18.03 4.95
C ASN A 170 12.15 -17.30 6.27
N GLY A 171 12.17 -15.97 6.25
CA GLY A 171 12.09 -15.12 7.43
C GLY A 171 11.10 -13.99 7.20
N GLU A 172 10.29 -13.65 8.20
CA GLU A 172 9.45 -12.45 8.20
C GLU A 172 9.77 -11.69 9.47
N ILE A 173 10.01 -10.38 9.34
CA ILE A 173 10.25 -9.50 10.47
C ILE A 173 9.36 -8.27 10.30
N ILE A 174 8.69 -7.86 11.38
CA ILE A 174 7.69 -6.79 11.37
C ILE A 174 7.94 -5.86 12.54
N THR A 175 7.63 -4.57 12.41
CA THR A 175 7.85 -3.60 13.49
C THR A 175 7.03 -2.33 13.34
N GLU A 176 6.55 -1.72 14.43
CA GLU A 176 5.69 -0.53 14.39
C GLU A 176 6.34 0.74 13.85
N TYR A 177 7.66 0.74 13.67
CA TYR A 177 8.35 1.84 13.04
C TYR A 177 7.88 2.02 11.59
N ARG A 178 7.57 3.27 11.25
CA ARG A 178 7.06 3.67 9.93
C ARG A 178 8.17 4.14 8.99
N ASP A 179 9.41 4.17 9.44
CA ASP A 179 10.58 4.43 8.61
C ASP A 179 11.56 3.27 8.73
N ILE A 180 12.17 2.92 7.60
CA ILE A 180 12.98 1.71 7.51
C ILE A 180 14.31 1.80 8.27
N ASP A 181 14.83 3.02 8.47
CA ASP A 181 16.05 3.23 9.25
C ASP A 181 15.83 2.91 10.72
N SER A 182 14.77 3.45 11.32
CA SER A 182 14.46 3.20 12.73
C SER A 182 13.97 1.76 12.95
N ALA A 183 13.32 1.16 11.95
CA ALA A 183 12.98 -0.26 11.96
C ALA A 183 14.24 -1.13 12.08
N ILE A 184 15.26 -0.88 11.25
CA ILE A 184 16.51 -1.67 11.24
C ILE A 184 17.41 -1.32 12.41
N ASP A 185 17.62 -0.03 12.65
CA ASP A 185 18.72 0.48 13.48
C ASP A 185 18.29 1.48 14.56
N GLY A 186 17.02 1.42 14.98
CA GLY A 186 16.52 2.22 16.09
C GLY A 186 17.20 1.90 17.43
N ALA A 187 17.28 2.90 18.31
CA ALA A 187 17.78 2.73 19.68
C ALA A 187 16.67 2.37 20.69
N GLY A 188 15.42 2.30 20.25
CA GLY A 188 14.24 2.13 21.09
C GLY A 188 13.63 0.73 21.02
N PRO A 189 12.80 0.35 22.00
CA PRO A 189 11.95 -0.84 21.93
C PRO A 189 11.17 -0.88 20.62
N GLY A 190 10.95 -2.09 20.11
CA GLY A 190 10.24 -2.34 18.85
C GLY A 190 11.13 -2.31 17.60
N SER A 191 12.30 -1.65 17.61
CA SER A 191 13.25 -1.73 16.48
C SER A 191 13.91 -3.10 16.46
N TRP A 192 14.30 -3.58 15.27
CA TRP A 192 14.96 -4.87 15.12
C TRP A 192 16.33 -4.87 15.83
N SER A 193 17.14 -3.82 15.68
CA SER A 193 18.37 -3.63 16.46
C SER A 193 18.16 -3.56 17.98
N GLY A 194 16.99 -3.11 18.42
CA GLY A 194 16.63 -3.02 19.84
C GLY A 194 16.63 -4.37 20.57
N GLU A 195 16.63 -5.49 19.84
CA GLU A 195 16.70 -6.83 20.40
C GLU A 195 18.11 -7.26 20.85
N TYR A 196 19.12 -6.38 20.72
CA TYR A 196 20.52 -6.68 21.05
C TYR A 196 20.70 -7.32 22.43
N ASP A 197 20.14 -6.71 23.48
CA ASP A 197 20.30 -7.21 24.85
C ASP A 197 19.66 -8.60 25.02
N SER A 198 18.50 -8.83 24.38
CA SER A 198 17.82 -10.13 24.35
C SER A 198 18.64 -11.19 23.61
N LEU A 199 19.19 -10.85 22.45
CA LEU A 199 20.02 -11.75 21.65
C LEU A 199 21.27 -12.18 22.44
N LYS A 200 21.93 -11.21 23.06
CA LYS A 200 23.12 -11.45 23.88
C LYS A 200 22.80 -12.26 25.14
N ALA A 201 21.70 -11.96 25.83
CA ALA A 201 21.25 -12.73 26.98
C ALA A 201 20.86 -14.17 26.62
N ASN A 202 20.44 -14.40 25.36
CA ASN A 202 20.14 -15.71 24.81
C ASN A 202 21.34 -16.39 24.12
N ASP A 203 22.57 -15.94 24.42
CA ASP A 203 23.80 -16.56 23.92
C ASP A 203 23.88 -16.63 22.39
N GLY A 204 23.32 -15.63 21.71
CA GLY A 204 23.34 -15.53 20.26
C GLY A 204 22.36 -16.46 19.54
N ARG A 205 21.49 -17.16 20.26
CA ARG A 205 20.51 -18.09 19.69
C ARG A 205 19.27 -17.39 19.17
N TYR A 206 18.71 -17.92 18.09
CA TYR A 206 17.37 -17.56 17.64
C TYR A 206 16.32 -17.95 18.70
N SER A 207 15.42 -17.02 19.03
CA SER A 207 14.35 -17.22 20.04
C SER A 207 12.96 -16.82 19.55
N GLY A 208 12.76 -16.75 18.23
CA GLY A 208 11.50 -16.31 17.65
C GLY A 208 11.34 -14.79 17.60
N PRO A 209 10.32 -14.30 16.86
CA PRO A 209 10.18 -12.88 16.51
C PRO A 209 9.88 -11.96 17.71
N GLU A 210 9.40 -12.49 18.83
CA GLU A 210 9.02 -11.67 20.00
C GLU A 210 10.18 -11.37 20.97
N VAL A 211 11.37 -11.94 20.74
CA VAL A 211 12.47 -11.87 21.72
C VAL A 211 13.77 -11.39 21.09
N ALA A 212 14.33 -12.15 20.16
CA ALA A 212 15.58 -11.80 19.47
C ALA A 212 15.65 -12.30 18.02
N GLY A 213 14.51 -12.72 17.47
CA GLY A 213 14.44 -13.33 16.15
C GLY A 213 14.68 -12.33 15.02
N HIS A 214 14.25 -11.08 15.17
CA HIS A 214 14.40 -10.09 14.11
C HIS A 214 15.88 -9.72 13.93
N LEU A 215 16.56 -9.34 15.01
CA LEU A 215 17.99 -9.02 14.96
C LEU A 215 18.81 -10.22 14.52
N HIS A 216 18.51 -11.40 15.06
CA HIS A 216 19.20 -12.63 14.66
C HIS A 216 19.11 -12.85 13.14
N THR A 217 17.92 -12.71 12.56
CA THR A 217 17.69 -12.92 11.12
C THR A 217 18.42 -11.86 10.26
N LEU A 218 18.52 -10.61 10.72
CA LEU A 218 19.30 -9.56 10.01
C LEU A 218 20.81 -9.83 10.04
N LEU A 219 21.31 -10.45 11.11
CA LEU A 219 22.72 -10.75 11.32
C LEU A 219 23.14 -12.14 10.79
N ASP A 220 22.23 -13.08 10.56
CA ASP A 220 22.63 -14.39 10.06
C ASP A 220 23.04 -14.29 8.57
N PRO A 221 24.34 -14.48 8.23
CA PRO A 221 24.81 -14.50 6.84
C PRO A 221 24.19 -15.62 6.00
N GLY A 222 23.47 -16.57 6.62
CA GLY A 222 22.62 -17.53 5.93
C GLY A 222 21.53 -16.85 5.11
N TYR A 223 21.03 -15.69 5.52
CA TYR A 223 20.09 -14.87 4.74
C TYR A 223 20.87 -13.97 3.78
N THR A 224 20.78 -14.30 2.49
CA THR A 224 21.52 -13.62 1.42
C THR A 224 20.65 -12.64 0.65
N CYS A 225 19.34 -12.65 0.89
CA CYS A 225 18.39 -11.87 0.14
C CYS A 225 17.31 -11.24 0.99
N TYR A 226 17.00 -10.00 0.63
CA TYR A 226 16.09 -9.16 1.38
C TYR A 226 15.19 -8.40 0.42
N GLY A 227 13.96 -8.18 0.83
CA GLY A 227 13.10 -7.14 0.30
C GLY A 227 12.37 -6.50 1.46
N PHE A 228 12.50 -5.19 1.58
CA PHE A 228 11.89 -4.42 2.66
C PHE A 228 10.78 -3.53 2.12
N THR A 229 9.79 -3.23 2.95
CA THR A 229 8.90 -2.10 2.69
C THR A 229 8.75 -1.24 3.94
N SER A 230 8.44 0.03 3.72
CA SER A 230 7.69 0.83 4.68
C SER A 230 6.43 1.29 3.96
N ALA A 231 5.27 0.88 4.48
CA ALA A 231 3.98 1.23 3.92
C ALA A 231 3.21 2.10 4.93
N GLY A 232 2.83 3.31 4.52
CA GLY A 232 2.37 4.38 5.43
C GLY A 232 1.39 3.98 6.55
N VAL A 233 0.52 2.98 6.39
CA VAL A 233 -0.43 2.57 7.44
C VAL A 233 0.15 1.61 8.49
N SER A 234 1.25 0.89 8.24
CA SER A 234 1.83 -0.09 9.16
C SER A 234 3.20 -0.59 8.67
N MET A 235 4.16 -0.54 9.59
CA MET A 235 5.31 -1.42 9.79
C MET A 235 6.44 -1.46 8.73
N GLY A 236 7.67 -1.36 9.22
CA GLY A 236 8.82 -1.92 8.53
C GLY A 236 8.60 -3.43 8.43
N GLU A 237 8.60 -3.95 7.22
CA GLU A 237 8.36 -5.36 6.92
C GLU A 237 9.51 -5.86 6.07
N ALA A 238 9.99 -7.08 6.32
CA ALA A 238 10.96 -7.70 5.43
C ALA A 238 10.60 -9.13 5.09
N GLY A 239 10.71 -9.45 3.81
CA GLY A 239 10.88 -10.81 3.33
C GLY A 239 12.37 -11.13 3.25
N LEU A 240 12.80 -12.21 3.90
CA LEU A 240 14.18 -12.68 3.90
C LEU A 240 14.25 -14.08 3.32
N ALA A 241 15.26 -14.34 2.49
CA ALA A 241 15.54 -15.65 1.93
C ALA A 241 17.01 -16.05 2.11
N GLN A 242 17.22 -17.33 2.42
CA GLN A 242 18.58 -17.88 2.54
C GLN A 242 19.31 -17.97 1.19
N THR A 243 18.56 -18.12 0.10
CA THR A 243 19.09 -18.14 -1.27
C THR A 243 18.15 -17.41 -2.21
N CYS A 244 18.69 -16.70 -3.20
CA CYS A 244 17.90 -16.10 -4.27
C CYS A 244 17.97 -16.87 -5.58
N SER A 245 16.80 -17.25 -6.10
CA SER A 245 16.61 -17.48 -7.54
C SER A 245 16.15 -16.22 -8.29
N SER A 246 15.73 -15.17 -7.59
CA SER A 246 15.06 -13.98 -8.16
C SER A 246 15.66 -12.63 -7.74
N ALA A 247 16.90 -12.61 -7.25
CA ALA A 247 17.60 -11.37 -6.93
C ALA A 247 17.77 -10.49 -8.19
N THR A 248 17.35 -9.23 -8.07
CA THR A 248 17.45 -8.23 -9.15
C THR A 248 18.45 -7.13 -8.83
N ASP A 249 18.82 -6.98 -7.55
CA ASP A 249 19.61 -5.86 -7.02
C ASP A 249 19.02 -4.48 -7.39
N ARG A 250 17.69 -4.45 -7.56
CA ARG A 250 16.91 -3.26 -7.91
C ARG A 250 15.52 -3.33 -7.30
N PRO A 251 15.02 -2.24 -6.70
CA PRO A 251 13.67 -2.20 -6.17
C PRO A 251 12.62 -2.11 -7.27
N SER A 252 11.34 -2.27 -6.91
CA SER A 252 10.26 -1.90 -7.84
C SER A 252 10.20 -0.38 -8.02
N ALA A 253 9.56 0.06 -9.10
CA ALA A 253 9.29 1.47 -9.34
C ALA A 253 8.07 2.00 -8.55
N SER A 254 7.56 1.24 -7.58
CA SER A 254 6.33 1.57 -6.84
C SER A 254 6.55 2.79 -5.95
N SER A 255 5.80 3.86 -6.23
CA SER A 255 5.86 5.12 -5.49
C SER A 255 4.50 5.80 -5.51
N GLY A 256 3.95 6.07 -4.32
CA GLY A 256 2.63 6.68 -4.15
C GLY A 256 1.67 5.80 -3.35
N THR A 257 0.39 6.18 -3.38
CA THR A 257 -0.68 5.44 -2.69
C THR A 257 -1.36 4.47 -3.64
N TYR A 258 -1.52 3.23 -3.19
CA TYR A 258 -2.13 2.14 -3.94
C TYR A 258 -3.16 1.40 -3.10
N LEU A 259 -4.10 0.73 -3.76
CA LEU A 259 -4.88 -0.36 -3.17
C LEU A 259 -4.16 -1.67 -3.47
N VAL A 260 -3.64 -2.33 -2.45
CA VAL A 260 -3.10 -3.68 -2.57
C VAL A 260 -4.26 -4.68 -2.38
N PRO A 261 -4.50 -5.59 -3.34
CA PRO A 261 -5.49 -6.64 -3.18
C PRO A 261 -5.16 -7.57 -2.01
N VAL A 262 -6.13 -7.80 -1.15
CA VAL A 262 -6.04 -8.69 0.00
C VAL A 262 -7.29 -9.57 0.05
N ALA A 263 -7.15 -10.84 0.42
CA ALA A 263 -8.29 -11.74 0.59
C ALA A 263 -8.71 -11.77 2.07
N ILE A 264 -9.99 -11.52 2.35
CA ILE A 264 -10.58 -11.71 3.68
C ILE A 264 -11.56 -12.90 3.64
N PRO A 265 -11.94 -13.50 4.79
CA PRO A 265 -12.84 -14.66 4.79
C PRO A 265 -14.11 -14.44 3.97
N ALA A 266 -14.51 -15.44 3.19
CA ALA A 266 -15.63 -15.33 2.25
C ALA A 266 -16.98 -15.00 2.94
N ASP A 267 -17.15 -15.37 4.21
CA ASP A 267 -18.35 -15.07 4.99
C ASP A 267 -18.55 -13.55 5.24
N ARG A 268 -17.48 -12.74 5.12
CA ARG A 268 -17.54 -11.27 5.19
C ARG A 268 -18.30 -10.65 4.03
N ALA A 269 -18.61 -11.41 2.98
CA ALA A 269 -19.52 -10.99 1.92
C ALA A 269 -20.90 -10.55 2.43
N ALA A 270 -21.36 -11.12 3.55
CA ALA A 270 -22.63 -10.75 4.18
C ALA A 270 -22.60 -9.36 4.84
N ASP A 271 -21.42 -8.83 5.12
CA ASP A 271 -21.22 -7.55 5.82
C ASP A 271 -20.94 -6.38 4.86
N VAL A 272 -20.98 -6.64 3.55
CA VAL A 272 -20.69 -5.61 2.53
C VAL A 272 -21.79 -4.56 2.50
N ALA A 273 -21.39 -3.29 2.60
CA ALA A 273 -22.23 -2.12 2.42
C ALA A 273 -22.11 -1.60 0.97
N TYR A 274 -23.24 -1.16 0.39
CA TYR A 274 -23.29 -0.62 -0.96
C TYR A 274 -23.66 0.86 -0.96
N GLY A 275 -23.06 1.64 -1.86
CA GLY A 275 -23.24 3.09 -1.88
C GLY A 275 -24.46 3.61 -2.65
N SER A 276 -25.22 2.78 -3.35
CA SER A 276 -26.39 3.23 -4.13
C SER A 276 -27.45 2.16 -4.29
N ASP A 277 -28.65 2.43 -3.78
CA ASP A 277 -29.81 1.51 -3.87
C ASP A 277 -30.84 1.97 -4.91
N SER A 278 -30.80 3.25 -5.32
CA SER A 278 -31.68 3.82 -6.33
C SER A 278 -30.95 4.77 -7.29
N LEU A 279 -31.43 4.83 -8.54
CA LEU A 279 -31.01 5.77 -9.57
C LEU A 279 -32.24 6.31 -10.32
N ASP A 280 -32.22 7.57 -10.73
CA ASP A 280 -33.23 8.06 -11.67
C ASP A 280 -32.92 7.59 -13.10
N VAL A 281 -33.96 7.32 -13.90
CA VAL A 281 -33.80 6.99 -15.33
C VAL A 281 -32.89 8.00 -16.05
N GLY A 282 -31.94 7.49 -16.83
CA GLY A 282 -30.99 8.31 -17.58
C GLY A 282 -29.80 8.81 -16.77
N ARG A 283 -29.78 8.61 -15.44
CA ARG A 283 -28.62 8.90 -14.61
C ARG A 283 -27.60 7.77 -14.65
N SER A 284 -26.39 8.09 -14.21
CA SER A 284 -25.30 7.14 -14.05
C SER A 284 -24.63 7.39 -12.70
N GLY A 285 -24.09 6.33 -12.11
CA GLY A 285 -23.43 6.35 -10.82
C GLY A 285 -22.51 5.15 -10.70
N ARG A 286 -21.46 5.26 -9.88
CA ARG A 286 -20.54 4.15 -9.63
C ARG A 286 -21.08 3.30 -8.50
N LEU A 287 -21.21 1.98 -8.72
CA LEU A 287 -21.51 1.05 -7.65
C LEU A 287 -20.26 0.93 -6.75
N THR A 288 -20.35 1.44 -5.54
CA THR A 288 -19.33 1.23 -4.52
C THR A 288 -19.79 0.11 -3.58
N ALA A 289 -18.84 -0.72 -3.18
CA ALA A 289 -19.03 -1.79 -2.22
C ALA A 289 -17.86 -1.73 -1.22
N THR A 290 -18.16 -1.64 0.07
CA THR A 290 -17.15 -1.57 1.13
C THR A 290 -17.46 -2.54 2.25
N VAL A 291 -16.44 -2.95 2.98
CA VAL A 291 -16.57 -3.85 4.13
C VAL A 291 -15.61 -3.42 5.25
N SER A 292 -16.03 -3.58 6.49
CA SER A 292 -15.16 -3.43 7.66
C SER A 292 -14.74 -4.81 8.14
N TYR A 293 -13.44 -4.99 8.40
CA TYR A 293 -12.89 -6.27 8.84
C TYR A 293 -11.69 -6.05 9.76
N LEU A 294 -11.72 -6.72 10.92
CA LEU A 294 -10.71 -6.59 11.98
C LEU A 294 -10.46 -5.11 12.33
N ASN A 295 -9.23 -4.63 12.14
CA ASN A 295 -8.83 -3.26 12.50
C ASN A 295 -9.06 -2.23 11.38
N ALA A 296 -9.55 -2.67 10.22
CA ALA A 296 -9.78 -1.81 9.06
C ALA A 296 -11.27 -1.59 8.79
N THR A 297 -11.63 -0.36 8.43
CA THR A 297 -12.99 0.03 8.02
C THR A 297 -12.98 0.48 6.57
N ASP A 298 -14.16 0.45 5.96
CA ASP A 298 -14.39 1.00 4.61
C ASP A 298 -13.45 0.44 3.53
N LEU A 299 -13.04 -0.82 3.66
CA LEU A 299 -12.20 -1.50 2.67
C LEU A 299 -12.99 -1.64 1.36
N PRO A 300 -12.54 -1.06 0.25
CA PRO A 300 -13.21 -1.21 -1.03
C PRO A 300 -13.14 -2.67 -1.50
N VAL A 301 -14.27 -3.25 -1.89
CA VAL A 301 -14.31 -4.56 -2.54
C VAL A 301 -13.78 -4.42 -3.96
N ILE A 302 -12.79 -5.23 -4.32
CA ILE A 302 -12.26 -5.29 -5.68
C ILE A 302 -13.06 -6.35 -6.45
N VAL A 303 -13.86 -5.89 -7.40
CA VAL A 303 -14.75 -6.74 -8.20
C VAL A 303 -14.06 -7.13 -9.51
N ASP A 304 -14.11 -8.42 -9.85
CA ASP A 304 -13.57 -8.98 -11.09
C ASP A 304 -14.55 -8.90 -12.26
N SER A 305 -15.85 -9.03 -11.96
CA SER A 305 -16.89 -8.91 -12.98
C SER A 305 -18.22 -8.48 -12.39
N TYR A 306 -19.00 -7.77 -13.21
CA TYR A 306 -20.36 -7.34 -12.92
C TYR A 306 -21.35 -8.01 -13.89
N GLY A 307 -22.58 -8.21 -13.44
CA GLY A 307 -23.71 -8.62 -14.24
C GLY A 307 -24.99 -7.95 -13.77
N SER A 308 -25.96 -7.77 -14.66
CA SER A 308 -27.30 -7.27 -14.33
C SER A 308 -28.33 -8.33 -14.67
N SER A 309 -29.30 -8.55 -13.78
CA SER A 309 -30.44 -9.43 -14.06
C SER A 309 -31.39 -8.86 -15.12
N ASP A 310 -31.37 -7.54 -15.34
CA ASP A 310 -32.18 -6.86 -16.35
C ASP A 310 -31.49 -5.59 -16.88
N GLU A 311 -30.81 -5.74 -18.02
CA GLU A 311 -30.13 -4.64 -18.70
C GLU A 311 -31.08 -3.57 -19.26
N LYS A 312 -32.39 -3.85 -19.36
CA LYS A 312 -33.39 -2.84 -19.75
C LYS A 312 -33.71 -1.90 -18.59
N VAL A 313 -33.40 -2.30 -17.36
CA VAL A 313 -33.55 -1.47 -16.15
C VAL A 313 -32.24 -0.77 -15.85
N VAL A 314 -31.14 -1.52 -15.70
CA VAL A 314 -29.81 -0.97 -15.39
C VAL A 314 -28.71 -1.80 -16.05
N THR A 315 -27.75 -1.12 -16.64
CA THR A 315 -26.51 -1.72 -17.18
C THR A 315 -25.34 -1.39 -16.27
N VAL A 316 -24.34 -2.26 -16.20
CA VAL A 316 -23.13 -2.04 -15.40
C VAL A 316 -21.91 -2.31 -16.27
N ALA A 317 -21.02 -1.31 -16.36
CA ALA A 317 -19.77 -1.43 -17.08
C ALA A 317 -18.72 -2.23 -16.26
N PRO A 318 -17.63 -2.73 -16.88
CA PRO A 318 -16.59 -3.49 -16.17
C PRO A 318 -15.94 -2.75 -15.01
N ASP A 319 -15.94 -1.42 -15.04
CA ASP A 319 -15.42 -0.58 -13.97
C ASP A 319 -16.44 -0.30 -12.85
N GLY A 320 -17.62 -0.94 -12.87
CA GLY A 320 -18.68 -0.74 -11.89
C GLY A 320 -19.55 0.50 -12.13
N THR A 321 -19.37 1.21 -13.24
CA THR A 321 -20.26 2.33 -13.60
C THR A 321 -21.63 1.78 -14.01
N MET A 322 -22.65 2.12 -13.23
CA MET A 322 -24.05 1.80 -13.50
C MET A 322 -24.70 2.89 -14.35
N ARG A 323 -25.54 2.48 -15.30
CA ARG A 323 -26.41 3.38 -16.08
C ARG A 323 -27.86 2.92 -16.00
N ALA A 324 -28.71 3.80 -15.49
CA ALA A 324 -30.15 3.59 -15.40
C ALA A 324 -30.80 3.75 -16.78
N VAL A 325 -31.42 2.69 -17.28
CA VAL A 325 -31.99 2.60 -18.63
C VAL A 325 -33.51 2.78 -18.61
N GLY A 326 -34.21 2.14 -17.68
CA GLY A 326 -35.67 2.16 -17.61
C GLY A 326 -36.17 1.90 -16.19
N PRO A 327 -37.40 2.33 -15.86
CA PRO A 327 -37.93 2.17 -14.52
C PRO A 327 -38.11 0.69 -14.18
N GLY A 328 -37.80 0.32 -12.93
CA GLY A 328 -37.93 -1.06 -12.47
C GLY A 328 -36.94 -1.42 -11.38
N THR A 329 -36.76 -2.72 -11.15
CA THR A 329 -35.74 -3.24 -10.24
C THR A 329 -34.89 -4.25 -11.01
N ALA A 330 -33.57 -4.18 -10.85
CA ALA A 330 -32.67 -5.26 -11.22
C ALA A 330 -31.77 -5.65 -10.05
N THR A 331 -31.31 -6.89 -10.06
CA THR A 331 -30.24 -7.37 -9.18
C THR A 331 -28.93 -7.29 -9.95
N ILE A 332 -27.97 -6.57 -9.38
CA ILE A 332 -26.58 -6.56 -9.82
C ILE A 332 -25.86 -7.72 -9.14
N THR A 333 -25.18 -8.54 -9.93
CA THR A 333 -24.29 -9.60 -9.46
C THR A 333 -22.85 -9.13 -9.61
N MET A 334 -22.05 -9.28 -8.56
CA MET A 334 -20.62 -8.99 -8.56
C MET A 334 -19.86 -10.26 -8.19
N VAL A 335 -18.77 -10.55 -8.90
CA VAL A 335 -17.86 -11.63 -8.55
C VAL A 335 -16.54 -11.02 -8.11
N SER A 336 -16.05 -11.39 -6.94
CA SER A 336 -14.78 -10.94 -6.36
C SER A 336 -14.02 -12.16 -5.86
N ASN A 337 -12.94 -12.53 -6.53
CA ASN A 337 -12.10 -13.68 -6.21
C ASN A 337 -12.89 -14.98 -5.99
N GLY A 338 -13.84 -15.23 -6.91
CA GLY A 338 -14.76 -16.37 -6.85
C GLY A 338 -15.95 -16.23 -5.89
N VAL A 339 -15.95 -15.23 -5.00
CA VAL A 339 -17.08 -14.92 -4.11
C VAL A 339 -18.14 -14.13 -4.87
N THR A 340 -19.39 -14.58 -4.80
CA THR A 340 -20.53 -13.91 -5.44
C THR A 340 -21.26 -13.02 -4.45
N LEU A 341 -21.42 -11.75 -4.83
CA LEU A 341 -22.19 -10.72 -4.13
C LEU A 341 -23.41 -10.34 -4.98
N THR A 342 -24.50 -9.97 -4.33
CA THR A 342 -25.70 -9.47 -5.02
C THR A 342 -26.20 -8.20 -4.38
N HIS A 343 -26.51 -7.20 -5.20
CA HIS A 343 -27.08 -5.93 -4.76
C HIS A 343 -28.35 -5.61 -5.55
N ARG A 344 -29.42 -5.16 -4.87
CA ARG A 344 -30.67 -4.80 -5.53
C ARG A 344 -30.69 -3.31 -5.82
N VAL A 345 -30.83 -2.94 -7.08
CA VAL A 345 -30.93 -1.55 -7.53
C VAL A 345 -32.33 -1.28 -8.06
N THR A 346 -32.92 -0.19 -7.60
CA THR A 346 -34.19 0.33 -8.13
C THR A 346 -33.90 1.49 -9.07
N VAL A 347 -34.58 1.53 -10.21
CA VAL A 347 -34.55 2.67 -11.10
C VAL A 347 -35.90 3.36 -11.03
N ASP A 348 -35.89 4.56 -10.48
CA ASP A 348 -37.09 5.36 -10.30
C ASP A 348 -37.44 6.06 -11.61
N GLY A 349 -38.67 5.86 -12.05
CA GLY A 349 -39.27 6.64 -13.12
C GLY A 349 -39.76 7.96 -12.56
N ALA A 350 -38.90 8.98 -12.48
CA ALA A 350 -39.41 10.32 -12.27
C ALA A 350 -40.15 10.79 -13.54
N SER A 351 -41.46 10.96 -13.37
CA SER A 351 -42.48 11.52 -14.28
C SER A 351 -41.98 12.63 -15.21
N PRO A 352 -42.61 12.81 -16.39
CA PRO A 352 -42.19 13.79 -17.38
C PRO A 352 -42.02 15.16 -16.73
N VAL A 353 -40.82 15.74 -16.90
CA VAL A 353 -40.56 17.17 -16.71
C VAL A 353 -41.72 17.90 -17.37
N GLY A 354 -42.42 18.74 -16.59
CA GLY A 354 -43.68 19.35 -16.96
C GLY A 354 -43.67 19.81 -18.41
N THR A 355 -44.63 19.30 -19.19
CA THR A 355 -45.09 19.97 -20.40
C THR A 355 -45.32 21.44 -20.03
N PRO A 356 -44.76 22.44 -20.74
CA PRO A 356 -45.23 23.80 -20.55
C PRO A 356 -46.75 23.75 -20.75
N SER A 357 -47.49 24.08 -19.69
CA SER A 357 -48.94 24.22 -19.74
C SER A 357 -49.27 25.12 -20.93
N PRO A 358 -50.10 24.69 -21.90
CA PRO A 358 -50.46 25.58 -23.00
C PRO A 358 -51.12 26.80 -22.39
N THR A 359 -50.50 27.96 -22.62
CA THR A 359 -51.09 29.26 -22.32
C THR A 359 -52.52 29.28 -22.87
N PRO A 360 -53.56 29.54 -22.07
CA PRO A 360 -54.90 29.65 -22.61
C PRO A 360 -54.91 30.84 -23.57
N SER A 361 -55.21 30.54 -24.84
CA SER A 361 -55.41 31.54 -25.88
C SER A 361 -56.64 32.37 -25.53
N GLU A 362 -56.44 33.64 -25.19
CA GLU A 362 -57.53 34.61 -25.26
C GLU A 362 -57.90 34.82 -26.73
N THR A 363 -59.12 34.39 -27.07
CA THR A 363 -59.75 34.69 -28.35
C THR A 363 -60.77 35.81 -28.11
N SER A 364 -60.48 37.01 -28.58
CA SER A 364 -61.41 37.83 -29.39
C SER A 364 -60.90 39.26 -29.59
N SER A 365 -60.71 39.66 -30.86
CA SER A 365 -61.36 40.82 -31.53
C SER A 365 -60.52 41.31 -32.73
N PRO A 366 -61.14 41.75 -33.86
CA PRO A 366 -60.49 41.79 -35.18
C PRO A 366 -59.79 43.12 -35.54
N ALA A 367 -58.93 43.04 -36.56
CA ALA A 367 -58.04 44.05 -37.17
C ALA A 367 -58.76 45.12 -38.04
N PRO A 368 -58.07 46.02 -38.80
CA PRO A 368 -56.85 46.84 -38.59
C PRO A 368 -57.04 48.34 -38.98
N MET A 369 -56.08 49.23 -38.69
CA MET A 369 -55.87 50.48 -39.46
C MET A 369 -54.36 50.76 -39.70
N PRO A 370 -53.98 51.41 -40.84
CA PRO A 370 -52.61 51.51 -41.34
C PRO A 370 -51.85 52.77 -40.83
N PRO A 371 -50.55 52.95 -41.16
CA PRO A 371 -49.56 53.63 -40.30
C PRO A 371 -49.35 55.12 -40.64
N PRO A 372 -48.53 55.84 -39.85
CA PRO A 372 -47.72 56.91 -40.41
C PRO A 372 -46.21 56.78 -40.08
N THR A 373 -45.43 56.54 -41.13
CA THR A 373 -44.37 57.41 -41.68
C THR A 373 -43.24 57.97 -40.79
N LEU A 374 -42.03 57.43 -41.05
CA LEU A 374 -40.68 58.03 -41.24
C LEU A 374 -40.14 59.15 -40.32
N ALA A 375 -38.92 58.95 -39.78
CA ALA A 375 -37.66 59.58 -40.26
C ALA A 375 -36.41 59.14 -39.44
N PRO A 376 -35.18 59.27 -39.97
CA PRO A 376 -33.96 58.54 -39.56
C PRO A 376 -32.84 59.48 -39.02
N PRO A 377 -31.52 59.23 -39.21
CA PRO A 377 -30.61 58.48 -38.35
C PRO A 377 -29.36 59.30 -37.90
N ALA A 378 -28.48 58.71 -37.08
CA ALA A 378 -27.04 59.05 -37.01
C ALA A 378 -26.32 57.82 -36.43
N GLY A 379 -25.41 57.13 -37.13
CA GLY A 379 -24.08 57.60 -37.55
C GLY A 379 -23.07 57.20 -36.45
N GLY A 380 -21.98 56.46 -36.66
CA GLY A 380 -21.40 55.89 -37.86
C GLY A 380 -20.16 55.03 -37.51
N THR A 381 -19.63 54.41 -38.56
CA THR A 381 -18.21 54.06 -38.83
C THR A 381 -17.48 53.02 -37.96
N SER A 382 -17.35 51.83 -38.54
CA SER A 382 -16.11 51.01 -38.57
C SER A 382 -15.06 51.69 -39.47
N PRO A 383 -13.73 51.39 -39.43
CA PRO A 383 -13.25 50.13 -40.02
C PRO A 383 -11.92 49.52 -39.47
N ALA A 384 -11.75 48.24 -39.84
CA ALA A 384 -10.54 47.59 -40.36
C ALA A 384 -9.39 47.10 -39.44
N ALA A 385 -9.08 45.82 -39.66
CA ALA A 385 -7.87 45.09 -39.32
C ALA A 385 -6.62 45.58 -40.09
N PRO A 386 -5.42 45.04 -39.75
CA PRO A 386 -4.78 44.18 -40.75
C PRO A 386 -4.08 42.91 -40.19
N SER A 387 -3.59 42.14 -41.17
CA SER A 387 -3.10 40.76 -41.21
C SER A 387 -1.58 40.60 -40.94
N ALA A 388 -1.12 39.33 -40.95
CA ALA A 388 0.25 38.81 -41.19
C ALA A 388 1.24 38.87 -39.99
N SER A 389 2.18 37.95 -39.73
CA SER A 389 2.74 36.76 -40.42
C SER A 389 3.60 35.94 -39.43
N ALA A 390 3.92 34.69 -39.79
CA ALA A 390 4.94 33.83 -39.16
C ALA A 390 6.38 34.36 -39.32
N PRO A 391 7.36 33.74 -38.63
CA PRO A 391 8.33 32.93 -39.39
C PRO A 391 8.78 31.63 -38.70
N ALA A 392 9.53 30.83 -39.46
CA ALA A 392 10.12 29.54 -39.13
C ALA A 392 11.66 29.59 -39.00
N ALA A 393 12.19 28.51 -38.41
CA ALA A 393 13.53 27.90 -38.55
C ALA A 393 14.76 28.55 -37.90
N ALA A 394 15.54 27.76 -37.14
CA ALA A 394 16.82 27.19 -37.61
C ALA A 394 17.50 26.30 -36.55
N ASP A 395 18.24 25.33 -37.07
CA ASP A 395 19.05 24.27 -36.45
C ASP A 395 20.13 24.74 -35.46
N THR A 396 20.61 23.80 -34.62
CA THR A 396 22.04 23.41 -34.64
C THR A 396 22.25 22.05 -33.96
N ALA A 397 23.09 21.25 -34.59
CA ALA A 397 23.48 19.91 -34.22
C ALA A 397 24.83 19.87 -33.46
N SER A 398 25.13 18.70 -32.92
CA SER A 398 26.43 18.02 -32.91
C SER A 398 27.28 18.05 -31.63
N ALA A 399 27.50 16.85 -31.05
CA ALA A 399 28.79 16.14 -30.92
C ALA A 399 28.72 15.19 -29.70
N THR A 400 28.61 13.86 -29.82
CA THR A 400 29.60 12.80 -30.18
C THR A 400 30.80 12.60 -29.25
N SER A 401 31.08 11.29 -29.04
CA SER A 401 32.26 10.61 -28.46
C SER A 401 32.25 10.31 -26.96
N ALA A 402 32.65 9.13 -26.46
CA ALA A 402 33.04 7.84 -27.07
C ALA A 402 33.28 6.81 -25.93
N LYS A 403 33.21 5.51 -26.28
CA LYS A 403 33.98 4.34 -25.77
C LYS A 403 34.34 4.34 -24.27
N GLY A 404 33.93 3.38 -23.44
CA GLY A 404 33.91 1.94 -23.65
C GLY A 404 34.92 1.28 -22.71
N SER A 405 34.48 0.37 -21.84
CA SER A 405 35.30 -0.76 -21.40
C SER A 405 34.42 -1.85 -20.82
N THR A 406 34.29 -2.92 -21.59
CA THR A 406 33.84 -4.25 -21.19
C THR A 406 34.96 -4.94 -20.40
N LEU A 407 34.66 -5.46 -19.22
CA LEU A 407 35.47 -6.52 -18.60
C LEU A 407 34.56 -7.44 -17.79
N SER A 408 33.93 -8.36 -18.52
CA SER A 408 33.39 -9.59 -17.96
C SER A 408 34.56 -10.52 -17.63
N LYS A 409 34.71 -10.92 -16.37
CA LYS A 409 35.47 -12.11 -15.98
C LYS A 409 34.49 -13.13 -15.39
N PRO A 410 34.48 -14.39 -15.87
CA PRO A 410 33.64 -15.43 -15.30
C PRO A 410 34.31 -15.99 -14.04
N LEU A 411 33.58 -16.04 -12.91
CA LEU A 411 34.01 -16.82 -11.76
C LEU A 411 33.84 -18.32 -12.08
N ALA A 412 34.91 -19.07 -11.82
CA ALA A 412 35.00 -20.50 -12.07
C ALA A 412 33.98 -21.27 -11.22
N ARG A 413 33.16 -22.06 -11.91
CA ARG A 413 32.20 -23.01 -11.32
C ARG A 413 32.97 -24.28 -10.93
N THR A 414 33.32 -24.40 -9.66
CA THR A 414 33.85 -25.66 -9.12
C THR A 414 32.68 -26.65 -8.97
N VAL A 415 32.66 -27.67 -9.82
CA VAL A 415 31.75 -28.81 -9.73
C VAL A 415 32.24 -29.72 -8.60
N LEU A 416 31.58 -29.71 -7.45
CA LEU A 416 31.65 -30.83 -6.51
C LEU A 416 30.61 -31.88 -6.92
N LYS A 417 31.08 -32.99 -7.46
CA LYS A 417 30.35 -34.25 -7.53
C LYS A 417 30.32 -34.87 -6.13
N GLY A 418 29.13 -35.26 -5.65
CA GLY A 418 29.03 -36.33 -4.65
C GLY A 418 27.81 -36.26 -3.73
N GLY A 419 26.96 -37.29 -3.81
CA GLY A 419 26.26 -37.83 -2.64
C GLY A 419 24.85 -37.33 -2.39
N VAL A 420 23.86 -37.95 -3.04
CA VAL A 420 22.48 -37.99 -2.55
C VAL A 420 22.43 -38.92 -1.35
N THR A 421 22.16 -38.38 -0.16
CA THR A 421 21.75 -39.17 1.01
C THR A 421 20.34 -38.72 1.39
N LEU A 422 19.35 -39.55 1.06
CA LEU A 422 17.98 -39.43 1.54
C LEU A 422 17.99 -39.76 3.04
N LEU A 423 17.74 -38.79 3.92
CA LEU A 423 17.31 -39.06 5.29
C LEU A 423 15.81 -38.76 5.38
N SER A 424 15.03 -39.85 5.32
CA SER A 424 13.62 -39.87 5.69
C SER A 424 13.50 -39.94 7.21
N THR A 425 13.12 -38.85 7.86
CA THR A 425 12.73 -38.82 9.28
C THR A 425 11.21 -38.93 9.39
N GLY A 426 10.76 -40.07 9.93
CA GLY A 426 9.38 -40.35 10.25
C GLY A 426 8.89 -39.55 11.45
N LEU A 427 7.72 -38.94 11.30
CA LEU A 427 6.98 -38.27 12.37
C LEU A 427 6.14 -39.32 13.12
N LEU A 428 6.51 -39.58 14.37
CA LEU A 428 5.77 -40.42 15.31
C LEU A 428 4.53 -39.65 15.80
N ILE A 429 3.34 -40.01 15.34
CA ILE A 429 2.07 -39.54 15.91
C ILE A 429 1.69 -40.49 17.05
N ARG A 430 1.67 -39.98 18.29
CA ARG A 430 1.15 -40.69 19.47
C ARG A 430 -0.37 -40.86 19.33
N GLY A 431 -0.81 -42.11 19.29
CA GLY A 431 -2.22 -42.49 19.27
C GLY A 431 -2.92 -42.26 20.60
N VAL A 432 -4.12 -41.68 20.50
CA VAL A 432 -5.14 -41.65 21.54
C VAL A 432 -5.92 -42.96 21.48
N THR A 433 -5.87 -43.75 22.55
CA THR A 433 -6.59 -45.01 22.69
C THR A 433 -8.02 -44.76 23.17
N LEU A 434 -9.02 -44.92 22.30
CA LEU A 434 -10.42 -45.03 22.71
C LEU A 434 -10.85 -46.50 22.64
N GLY A 435 -11.27 -47.04 23.79
CA GLY A 435 -11.62 -48.44 23.95
C GLY A 435 -12.95 -48.82 23.29
N LEU A 436 -13.01 -50.04 22.76
CA LEU A 436 -14.27 -50.76 22.54
C LEU A 436 -14.27 -52.06 23.32
N ALA A 437 -15.27 -52.17 24.19
CA ALA A 437 -15.63 -53.35 24.95
C ALA A 437 -16.21 -54.45 24.04
N ARG A 438 -15.85 -55.71 24.31
CA ARG A 438 -16.69 -56.87 24.01
C ARG A 438 -16.78 -57.81 25.22
N LEU A 439 -18.01 -57.96 25.69
CA LEU A 439 -18.54 -59.12 26.46
C LEU A 439 -18.27 -60.42 25.66
N ARG A 440 -18.17 -61.64 26.20
CA ARG A 440 -18.83 -62.31 27.34
C ARG A 440 -18.15 -63.70 27.56
N ARG A 441 -17.89 -64.09 28.81
CA ARG A 441 -18.10 -65.38 29.56
C ARG A 441 -18.08 -66.75 28.83
N PRO A 442 -17.83 -67.89 29.52
CA PRO A 442 -17.99 -68.19 30.97
C PRO A 442 -16.81 -67.86 31.86
#